data_AF-A0ABC8WCL7-F1
#
_entry.id   AF-A0ABC8WCL7-F1
#
_cell.length_a   1.000
_cell.length_b   1.000
_cell.length_c   1.000
_cell.angle_alpha   90.00
_cell.angle_beta   90.00
_cell.angle_gamma   90.00
#
_symmetry.space_group_name_H-M   'P 1'
#
loop_
_entity.id
_entity.type
_entity.pdbx_description
1 polymer ?
#
loop_
_entity_poly.entity_id
_entity_poly.type
_entity_poly.pdbx_seq_one_letter_code
_entity_poly.pdbx_strand_id
1 'polypeptide(L)'
;MCKKWKKSQGPLHQTSLQPRGAGELGGGELGGTSTMASSPTTNSSFVTSNGADDEKEKKRKCELIRYETLPDWLKDNEFIHGYYRCEWPMKETILSIFSIHNETLNVWSHLIGFLLFLCLTIFTAMVIPRDGGRSCWSSRSTAAYWGDLKEMANMTVALRHEALAACFLLPPSAAAAAGLSEDGQQIPTSCPPNTSSSHVHHGIQIQDTTGTPTDALTAGDPVTRWPLFAYLAGAMACLLTSSVCHLILCHSERLAYITLRLDYAGIAALIVTSFYPLSYYTFLCNPSLQRLYMGTITALGAAAATVSLVPAFQAPELRPLRAALFSCMGASGVVPIAHKLVLYGGTAKGAVASAAYEALMGALYGLGVVVYAARVPERWAPGRFDLVGHSHQLFHLFVVAGAYAHYLAGVEYLKWRDVDKC
;
A
#
# COMPACT_ATOMS: atom_id res chain seq x y z
N MET A 1 36.41 8.37 -29.81
CA MET A 1 36.11 7.64 -31.07
C MET A 1 34.75 6.99 -30.85
N CYS A 2 33.63 7.29 -31.52
CA CYS A 2 33.39 7.48 -32.95
C CYS A 2 32.19 8.45 -33.21
N LYS A 3 32.50 9.48 -34.01
CA LYS A 3 31.76 10.37 -34.94
C LYS A 3 30.20 10.45 -35.00
N LYS A 4 29.75 11.72 -34.94
CA LYS A 4 28.83 12.50 -35.81
C LYS A 4 27.37 12.03 -36.01
N TRP A 5 26.44 12.77 -35.41
CA TRP A 5 25.06 12.93 -35.89
C TRP A 5 24.96 14.16 -36.81
N LYS A 6 24.42 13.95 -38.02
CA LYS A 6 24.20 14.98 -39.05
C LYS A 6 22.69 15.21 -39.18
N LYS A 7 22.30 16.49 -39.22
CA LYS A 7 20.96 17.03 -39.53
C LYS A 7 20.23 16.28 -40.65
N SER A 8 18.93 16.08 -40.46
CA SER A 8 17.92 16.07 -41.54
C SER A 8 16.62 16.67 -40.99
N GLN A 9 16.24 17.82 -41.53
CA GLN A 9 14.88 18.33 -41.46
C GLN A 9 14.17 17.99 -42.77
N GLY A 10 12.89 17.64 -42.68
CA GLY A 10 11.95 17.47 -43.79
C GLY A 10 10.51 17.32 -43.24
N PRO A 11 9.47 17.73 -43.99
CA PRO A 11 8.58 18.79 -43.52
C PRO A 11 7.21 18.35 -42.96
N LEU A 12 6.64 19.27 -42.18
CA LEU A 12 5.28 19.30 -41.65
C LEU A 12 4.22 19.20 -42.76
N HIS A 13 3.31 18.23 -42.66
CA HIS A 13 2.03 18.25 -43.36
C HIS A 13 0.97 18.90 -42.44
N GLN A 14 0.61 20.15 -42.76
CA GLN A 14 -0.61 20.81 -42.28
C GLN A 14 -1.78 20.36 -43.15
N THR A 15 -2.83 19.84 -42.51
CA THR A 15 -4.11 19.53 -43.16
C THR A 15 -4.96 20.79 -43.18
N SER A 16 -5.09 21.39 -44.36
CA SER A 16 -5.98 22.53 -44.65
C SER A 16 -7.40 22.05 -44.87
N LEU A 17 -8.34 22.62 -44.12
CA LEU A 17 -9.78 22.61 -44.40
C LEU A 17 -10.06 23.35 -45.73
N GLN A 18 -10.94 22.80 -46.56
CA GLN A 18 -11.63 23.55 -47.62
C GLN A 18 -13.10 23.11 -47.76
N PRO A 19 -13.98 23.98 -48.29
CA PRO A 19 -15.40 24.04 -47.95
C PRO A 19 -16.34 23.40 -48.98
N ARG A 20 -17.58 23.16 -48.56
CA ARG A 20 -18.73 22.76 -49.38
C ARG A 20 -19.16 23.90 -50.32
N GLY A 21 -19.37 23.54 -51.60
CA GLY A 21 -20.04 24.38 -52.61
C GLY A 21 -21.05 23.54 -53.38
N ALA A 22 -22.24 24.12 -53.58
CA ALA A 22 -23.43 23.58 -54.20
C ALA A 22 -23.35 23.52 -55.75
N GLY A 23 -24.21 22.72 -56.38
CA GLY A 23 -24.44 22.71 -57.82
C GLY A 23 -25.72 21.94 -58.19
N GLU A 24 -26.59 22.61 -58.93
CA GLU A 24 -27.98 22.30 -59.28
C GLU A 24 -28.20 21.27 -60.41
N LEU A 25 -29.35 20.60 -60.30
CA LEU A 25 -30.43 20.26 -61.27
C LEU A 25 -30.21 20.13 -62.80
N GLY A 26 -30.91 19.10 -63.34
CA GLY A 26 -31.35 18.92 -64.74
C GLY A 26 -30.97 17.50 -65.22
N GLY A 27 -31.84 16.60 -65.71
CA GLY A 27 -33.17 16.64 -66.32
C GLY A 27 -33.11 15.65 -67.49
N GLY A 28 -34.03 14.67 -67.61
CA GLY A 28 -34.00 13.73 -68.75
C GLY A 28 -34.80 12.44 -68.56
N GLU A 29 -35.76 12.23 -69.44
CA GLU A 29 -36.95 11.37 -69.35
C GLU A 29 -36.79 9.97 -70.02
N LEU A 30 -37.80 9.11 -69.79
CA LEU A 30 -38.35 8.02 -70.64
C LEU A 30 -37.86 6.55 -70.52
N GLY A 31 -38.78 5.72 -69.98
CA GLY A 31 -39.45 4.66 -70.77
C GLY A 31 -38.93 3.21 -70.67
N GLY A 32 -39.76 2.27 -70.18
CA GLY A 32 -39.56 0.84 -70.42
C GLY A 32 -40.23 -0.10 -69.43
N THR A 33 -41.37 -0.66 -69.82
CA THR A 33 -42.23 -1.61 -69.10
C THR A 33 -41.69 -3.05 -69.00
N SER A 34 -42.01 -3.68 -67.86
CA SER A 34 -42.40 -5.09 -67.66
C SER A 34 -41.36 -6.21 -67.88
N THR A 35 -41.09 -6.97 -66.82
CA THR A 35 -41.23 -8.45 -66.80
C THR A 35 -41.03 -8.99 -65.39
N MET A 36 -42.05 -9.68 -64.86
CA MET A 36 -41.90 -10.63 -63.77
C MET A 36 -41.16 -11.87 -64.29
N ALA A 37 -40.11 -12.29 -63.59
CA ALA A 37 -39.59 -13.64 -63.69
C ALA A 37 -38.99 -14.06 -62.34
N SER A 38 -39.68 -15.00 -61.71
CA SER A 38 -39.30 -15.80 -60.55
C SER A 38 -38.01 -16.58 -60.76
N SER A 39 -37.12 -16.65 -59.76
CA SER A 39 -36.09 -17.68 -59.51
C SER A 39 -35.38 -17.41 -58.15
N PRO A 40 -34.63 -18.35 -57.55
CA PRO A 40 -35.09 -19.27 -56.53
C PRO A 40 -34.50 -18.97 -55.14
N THR A 41 -35.06 -19.64 -54.13
CA THR A 41 -34.57 -19.74 -52.75
C THR A 41 -33.05 -19.81 -52.62
N THR A 42 -32.44 -18.77 -52.08
CA THR A 42 -31.09 -18.81 -51.51
C THR A 42 -31.17 -19.38 -50.10
N ASN A 43 -30.62 -20.58 -49.92
CA ASN A 43 -30.30 -21.12 -48.61
C ASN A 43 -29.32 -20.16 -47.91
N SER A 44 -29.79 -19.49 -46.86
CA SER A 44 -28.93 -18.84 -45.88
C SER A 44 -28.19 -19.94 -45.10
N SER A 45 -26.99 -20.31 -45.56
CA SER A 45 -26.03 -20.97 -44.69
C SER A 45 -25.55 -19.94 -43.69
N PHE A 46 -26.17 -19.95 -42.51
CA PHE A 46 -25.72 -19.25 -41.32
C PHE A 46 -24.30 -19.70 -41.01
N VAL A 47 -23.32 -18.86 -41.35
CA VAL A 47 -21.90 -19.08 -41.09
C VAL A 47 -21.69 -19.00 -39.56
N THR A 48 -21.50 -20.14 -38.93
CA THR A 48 -21.00 -20.28 -37.56
C THR A 48 -19.46 -20.26 -37.52
N SER A 49 -18.81 -19.23 -38.09
CA SER A 49 -17.34 -19.09 -38.03
C SER A 49 -16.85 -17.91 -37.19
N ASN A 50 -17.71 -16.96 -36.81
CA ASN A 50 -17.27 -15.76 -36.09
C ASN A 50 -16.63 -16.05 -34.73
N GLY A 51 -17.07 -17.09 -34.01
CA GLY A 51 -16.55 -17.38 -32.66
C GLY A 51 -15.10 -17.89 -32.63
N ALA A 52 -14.69 -18.69 -33.62
CA ALA A 52 -13.36 -19.30 -33.64
C ALA A 52 -12.27 -18.32 -34.10
N ASP A 53 -12.62 -17.41 -35.00
CA ASP A 53 -11.71 -16.37 -35.50
C ASP A 53 -11.57 -15.22 -34.48
N ASP A 54 -12.66 -14.81 -33.80
CA ASP A 54 -12.61 -13.86 -32.69
C ASP A 54 -11.77 -14.37 -31.52
N GLU A 55 -11.89 -15.66 -31.16
CA GLU A 55 -11.07 -16.25 -30.09
C GLU A 55 -9.59 -16.31 -30.47
N LYS A 56 -9.25 -16.66 -31.72
CA LYS A 56 -7.84 -16.65 -32.19
C LYS A 56 -7.27 -15.24 -32.24
N GLU A 57 -8.03 -14.25 -32.70
CA GLU A 57 -7.59 -12.86 -32.72
C GLU A 57 -7.40 -12.33 -31.29
N LYS A 58 -8.33 -12.65 -30.38
CA LYS A 58 -8.25 -12.27 -28.98
C LYS A 58 -7.06 -12.94 -28.27
N LYS A 59 -6.78 -14.21 -28.59
CA LYS A 59 -5.62 -14.95 -28.06
C LYS A 59 -4.30 -14.38 -28.57
N ARG A 60 -4.24 -13.90 -29.82
CA ARG A 60 -3.10 -13.15 -30.36
C ARG A 60 -2.91 -11.79 -29.69
N LYS A 61 -4.00 -11.08 -29.35
CA LYS A 61 -3.95 -9.82 -28.59
C LYS A 61 -3.49 -9.99 -27.14
N CYS A 62 -3.60 -11.20 -26.57
CA CYS A 62 -3.22 -11.48 -25.19
C CYS A 62 -1.94 -12.33 -25.07
N GLU A 63 -1.06 -12.26 -26.06
CA GLU A 63 0.25 -12.89 -25.99
C GLU A 63 1.19 -12.07 -25.11
N LEU A 64 2.07 -12.77 -24.37
CA LEU A 64 3.14 -12.11 -23.63
C LEU A 64 4.28 -11.77 -24.59
N ILE A 65 4.70 -10.52 -24.56
CA ILE A 65 5.68 -10.00 -25.52
C ILE A 65 7.03 -9.71 -24.86
N ARG A 66 8.05 -9.51 -25.71
CA ARG A 66 9.41 -9.20 -25.29
C ARG A 66 9.64 -7.69 -25.18
N TYR A 67 10.63 -7.30 -24.39
CA TYR A 67 10.98 -5.91 -24.14
C TYR A 67 11.22 -5.11 -25.42
N GLU A 68 11.88 -5.70 -26.42
CA GLU A 68 12.26 -4.98 -27.64
C GLU A 68 11.02 -4.52 -28.45
N THR A 69 9.94 -5.30 -28.36
CA THR A 69 8.66 -5.07 -29.06
C THR A 69 7.70 -4.14 -28.32
N LEU A 70 8.00 -3.76 -27.08
CA LEU A 70 7.14 -2.86 -26.31
C LEU A 70 7.12 -1.44 -26.91
N PRO A 71 5.98 -0.73 -26.80
CA PRO A 71 5.94 0.70 -27.07
C PRO A 71 6.76 1.46 -26.03
N ASP A 72 7.30 2.64 -26.42
CA ASP A 72 8.24 3.40 -25.59
C ASP A 72 7.68 3.82 -24.22
N TRP A 73 6.37 4.02 -24.11
CA TRP A 73 5.70 4.39 -22.85
C TRP A 73 5.67 3.24 -21.82
N LEU A 74 5.89 1.98 -22.25
CA LEU A 74 5.91 0.79 -21.39
C LEU A 74 7.33 0.24 -21.17
N LYS A 75 8.34 0.78 -21.86
CA LYS A 75 9.77 0.41 -21.72
C LYS A 75 10.40 1.06 -20.48
N ASP A 76 10.25 0.42 -19.33
CA ASP A 76 10.72 0.93 -18.03
C ASP A 76 12.11 0.40 -17.63
N ASN A 77 12.35 -0.90 -17.82
CA ASN A 77 13.52 -1.62 -17.34
C ASN A 77 14.11 -2.55 -18.40
N GLU A 78 15.22 -2.13 -19.00
CA GLU A 78 15.93 -2.86 -20.07
C GLU A 78 16.53 -4.21 -19.66
N PHE A 79 16.62 -4.51 -18.35
CA PHE A 79 17.16 -5.78 -17.85
C PHE A 79 16.12 -6.90 -17.77
N ILE A 80 14.83 -6.55 -17.91
CA ILE A 80 13.72 -7.50 -17.94
C ILE A 80 13.39 -7.75 -19.41
N HIS A 81 13.58 -8.98 -19.89
CA HIS A 81 13.56 -9.26 -21.34
C HIS A 81 12.20 -9.73 -21.85
N GLY A 82 11.39 -10.40 -21.03
CA GLY A 82 10.14 -11.01 -21.46
C GLY A 82 8.97 -10.88 -20.49
N TYR A 83 7.91 -11.63 -20.78
CA TYR A 83 6.69 -11.76 -19.97
C TYR A 83 5.87 -10.48 -19.80
N TYR A 84 5.98 -9.54 -20.73
CA TYR A 84 5.20 -8.30 -20.70
C TYR A 84 3.80 -8.48 -21.27
N ARG A 85 2.82 -7.88 -20.60
CA ARG A 85 1.47 -7.66 -21.14
C ARG A 85 1.45 -6.31 -21.88
N CYS A 86 0.81 -6.24 -23.04
CA CYS A 86 0.76 -5.01 -23.83
C CYS A 86 -0.56 -4.88 -24.60
N GLU A 87 -1.29 -3.79 -24.35
CA GLU A 87 -2.57 -3.44 -25.00
C GLU A 87 -3.65 -4.54 -24.90
N TRP A 88 -3.65 -5.30 -23.79
CA TRP A 88 -4.65 -6.34 -23.54
C TRP A 88 -6.03 -5.73 -23.30
N PRO A 89 -7.14 -6.36 -23.74
CA PRO A 89 -8.49 -5.91 -23.41
C PRO A 89 -8.72 -5.82 -21.89
N MET A 90 -9.54 -4.87 -21.43
CA MET A 90 -9.73 -4.60 -19.99
C MET A 90 -10.14 -5.84 -19.19
N LYS A 91 -11.04 -6.66 -19.75
CA LYS A 91 -11.47 -7.92 -19.11
C LYS A 91 -10.29 -8.86 -18.87
N GLU A 92 -9.45 -9.06 -19.88
CA GLU A 92 -8.28 -9.94 -19.78
C GLU A 92 -7.19 -9.33 -18.88
N THR A 93 -7.07 -8.00 -18.89
CA THR A 93 -6.18 -7.27 -17.98
C THR A 93 -6.57 -7.49 -16.52
N ILE A 94 -7.86 -7.42 -16.17
CA ILE A 94 -8.32 -7.69 -14.80
C ILE A 94 -8.14 -9.17 -14.45
N LEU A 95 -8.50 -10.08 -15.37
CA LEU A 95 -8.36 -11.53 -15.14
C LEU A 95 -6.90 -11.98 -15.06
N SER A 96 -5.96 -11.21 -15.62
CA SER A 96 -4.53 -11.53 -15.58
C SER A 96 -3.93 -11.49 -14.18
N ILE A 97 -4.65 -11.00 -13.16
CA ILE A 97 -4.27 -11.18 -11.76
C ILE A 97 -4.03 -12.66 -11.39
N PHE A 98 -4.72 -13.59 -12.07
CA PHE A 98 -4.54 -15.04 -11.91
C PHE A 98 -3.58 -15.65 -12.94
N SER A 99 -2.87 -14.83 -13.71
CA SER A 99 -1.91 -15.24 -14.74
C SER A 99 -0.47 -14.89 -14.34
N ILE A 100 0.49 -15.57 -14.94
CA ILE A 100 1.92 -15.35 -14.70
C ILE A 100 2.47 -14.40 -15.77
N HIS A 101 3.03 -13.28 -15.32
CA HIS A 101 3.68 -12.24 -16.12
C HIS A 101 4.66 -11.46 -15.23
N ASN A 102 5.46 -10.58 -15.82
CA ASN A 102 6.48 -9.81 -15.10
C ASN A 102 5.89 -8.94 -13.94
N GLU A 103 4.65 -8.48 -14.11
CA GLU A 103 3.94 -7.68 -13.09
C GLU A 103 3.26 -8.50 -11.97
N THR A 104 3.25 -9.84 -12.03
CA THR A 104 2.40 -10.67 -11.13
C THR A 104 2.74 -10.42 -9.66
N LEU A 105 4.01 -10.46 -9.30
CA LEU A 105 4.40 -10.23 -7.91
C LEU A 105 4.31 -8.75 -7.51
N ASN A 106 4.41 -7.80 -8.45
CA ASN A 106 4.16 -6.38 -8.15
C ASN A 106 2.70 -6.18 -7.71
N VAL A 107 1.75 -6.79 -8.43
CA VAL A 107 0.32 -6.76 -8.09
C VAL A 107 0.04 -7.45 -6.76
N TRP A 108 0.51 -8.69 -6.59
CA TRP A 108 0.17 -9.53 -5.43
C TRP A 108 0.83 -9.05 -4.13
N SER A 109 2.09 -8.59 -4.17
CA SER A 109 2.78 -8.09 -2.97
C SER A 109 2.03 -6.94 -2.31
N HIS A 110 1.58 -5.95 -3.09
CA HIS A 110 0.79 -4.84 -2.58
C HIS A 110 -0.68 -5.19 -2.32
N LEU A 111 -1.28 -6.13 -3.06
CA LEU A 111 -2.63 -6.61 -2.74
C LEU A 111 -2.67 -7.35 -1.39
N ILE A 112 -1.71 -8.23 -1.16
CA ILE A 112 -1.55 -8.94 0.13
C ILE A 112 -1.24 -7.92 1.23
N GLY A 113 -0.37 -6.94 0.96
CA GLY A 113 -0.11 -5.84 1.87
C GLY A 113 -1.39 -5.06 2.24
N PHE A 114 -2.24 -4.74 1.26
CA PHE A 114 -3.53 -4.08 1.50
C PHE A 114 -4.41 -4.92 2.42
N LEU A 115 -4.54 -6.22 2.15
CA LEU A 115 -5.34 -7.13 2.99
C LEU A 115 -4.79 -7.23 4.41
N LEU A 116 -3.46 -7.30 4.57
CA LEU A 116 -2.81 -7.26 5.87
C LEU A 116 -3.20 -5.98 6.63
N PHE A 117 -3.06 -4.81 6.00
CA PHE A 117 -3.41 -3.53 6.62
C PHE A 117 -4.90 -3.37 6.91
N LEU A 118 -5.78 -3.96 6.08
CA LEU A 118 -7.21 -4.04 6.35
C LEU A 118 -7.47 -4.87 7.61
N CYS A 119 -6.86 -6.05 7.73
CA CYS A 119 -6.95 -6.89 8.93
C CYS A 119 -6.43 -6.15 10.17
N LEU A 120 -5.27 -5.49 10.08
CA LEU A 120 -4.71 -4.68 11.17
C LEU A 120 -5.64 -3.52 11.55
N THR A 121 -6.31 -2.90 10.59
CA THR A 121 -7.28 -1.83 10.84
C THR A 121 -8.48 -2.33 11.60
N ILE A 122 -9.08 -3.44 11.16
CA ILE A 122 -10.21 -4.07 11.83
C ILE A 122 -9.79 -4.50 13.24
N PHE A 123 -8.66 -5.17 13.39
CA PHE A 123 -8.12 -5.57 14.69
C PHE A 123 -7.95 -4.37 15.62
N THR A 124 -7.29 -3.31 15.15
CA THR A 124 -7.06 -2.08 15.93
C THR A 124 -8.38 -1.44 16.35
N ALA A 125 -9.39 -1.42 15.47
CA ALA A 125 -10.71 -0.88 15.78
C ALA A 125 -11.50 -1.72 16.80
N MET A 126 -11.33 -3.04 16.77
CA MET A 126 -12.05 -3.96 17.66
C MET A 126 -11.38 -4.09 19.04
N VAL A 127 -10.05 -3.98 19.09
CA VAL A 127 -9.26 -4.31 20.28
C VAL A 127 -8.80 -3.07 21.05
N ILE A 128 -8.69 -1.91 20.41
CA ILE A 128 -8.30 -0.65 21.06
C ILE A 128 -9.55 0.22 21.23
N PRO A 129 -10.14 0.32 22.44
CA PRO A 129 -11.37 1.07 22.66
C PRO A 129 -11.22 2.54 22.24
N ARG A 130 -12.25 3.06 21.58
CA ARG A 130 -12.24 4.41 21.01
C ARG A 130 -12.49 5.50 22.04
N ASP A 131 -13.31 5.27 23.08
CA ASP A 131 -13.63 6.27 24.10
C ASP A 131 -14.09 5.57 25.40
N GLY A 132 -13.98 6.26 26.54
CA GLY A 132 -14.46 5.84 27.88
C GLY A 132 -15.99 5.72 28.01
N GLY A 133 -16.67 5.32 26.94
CA GLY A 133 -18.08 4.96 26.97
C GLY A 133 -18.27 3.66 27.73
N ARG A 134 -18.84 3.75 28.93
CA ARG A 134 -19.41 2.61 29.66
C ARG A 134 -20.34 1.82 28.75
N SER A 135 -19.85 0.72 28.20
CA SER A 135 -20.69 -0.41 27.80
C SER A 135 -19.90 -1.70 27.92
N CYS A 136 -20.10 -2.36 29.05
CA CYS A 136 -20.00 -3.80 29.29
C CYS A 136 -18.86 -4.52 28.53
N TRP A 137 -17.65 -4.49 29.08
CA TRP A 137 -16.65 -5.55 28.94
C TRP A 137 -15.73 -5.49 30.18
N SER A 138 -16.33 -5.64 31.37
CA SER A 138 -15.55 -6.16 32.49
C SER A 138 -15.34 -7.66 32.22
N SER A 139 -14.10 -8.13 32.31
CA SER A 139 -13.67 -9.54 32.28
C SER A 139 -12.82 -10.02 31.09
N ARG A 140 -12.24 -9.13 30.27
CA ARG A 140 -11.00 -9.49 29.55
C ARG A 140 -9.83 -8.82 30.25
N SER A 141 -9.03 -9.61 30.96
CA SER A 141 -7.84 -9.12 31.65
C SER A 141 -6.89 -8.50 30.63
N THR A 142 -6.17 -7.46 31.04
CA THR A 142 -5.05 -6.90 30.27
C THR A 142 -4.09 -8.01 29.80
N ALA A 143 -3.93 -9.10 30.56
CA ALA A 143 -3.14 -10.26 30.18
C ALA A 143 -3.67 -11.00 28.92
N ALA A 144 -4.98 -11.03 28.67
CA ALA A 144 -5.55 -11.59 27.43
C ALA A 144 -5.28 -10.68 26.22
N TYR A 145 -5.36 -9.35 26.41
CA TYR A 145 -4.96 -8.37 25.40
C TYR A 145 -3.47 -8.49 25.01
N TRP A 146 -2.60 -8.66 26.00
CA TRP A 146 -1.17 -8.90 25.78
C TRP A 146 -0.90 -10.30 25.22
N GLY A 147 -1.74 -11.29 25.53
CA GLY A 147 -1.71 -12.63 24.96
C GLY A 147 -1.99 -12.64 23.46
N ASP A 148 -3.06 -11.97 23.03
CA ASP A 148 -3.45 -11.85 21.61
C ASP A 148 -2.36 -11.08 20.81
N LEU A 149 -1.77 -10.04 21.40
CA LEU A 149 -0.66 -9.30 20.79
C LEU A 149 0.62 -10.15 20.71
N LYS A 150 0.86 -11.03 21.69
CA LYS A 150 2.02 -11.94 21.73
C LYS A 150 1.84 -13.14 20.81
N GLU A 151 0.62 -13.65 20.62
CA GLU A 151 0.29 -14.63 19.59
C GLU A 151 0.47 -14.04 18.19
N MET A 152 0.02 -12.81 17.94
CA MET A 152 0.31 -12.15 16.67
C MET A 152 1.79 -11.80 16.51
N ALA A 153 2.48 -11.42 17.58
CA ALA A 153 3.94 -11.28 17.58
C ALA A 153 4.62 -12.62 17.24
N ASN A 154 4.08 -13.76 17.69
CA ASN A 154 4.59 -15.09 17.38
C ASN A 154 4.26 -15.53 15.95
N MET A 155 3.04 -15.26 15.44
CA MET A 155 2.70 -15.46 14.02
C MET A 155 3.53 -14.56 13.10
N THR A 156 3.87 -13.35 13.55
CA THR A 156 4.73 -12.43 12.81
C THR A 156 6.21 -12.75 12.98
N VAL A 157 6.63 -13.42 14.05
CA VAL A 157 7.96 -14.07 14.16
C VAL A 157 8.03 -15.27 13.20
N ALA A 158 6.96 -16.05 13.04
CA ALA A 158 6.90 -17.10 12.02
C ALA A 158 7.02 -16.51 10.60
N LEU A 159 6.34 -15.40 10.31
CA LEU A 159 6.52 -14.64 9.06
C LEU A 159 7.91 -13.99 8.94
N ARG A 160 8.53 -13.57 10.06
CA ARG A 160 9.88 -13.01 10.11
C ARG A 160 10.92 -14.07 9.79
N HIS A 161 10.73 -15.32 10.23
CA HIS A 161 11.62 -16.44 9.87
C HIS A 161 11.49 -16.79 8.38
N GLU A 162 10.29 -16.80 7.81
CA GLU A 162 10.05 -17.06 6.38
C GLU A 162 10.56 -15.92 5.48
N ALA A 163 10.28 -14.65 5.84
CA ALA A 163 10.70 -13.48 5.06
C ALA A 163 12.21 -13.22 5.16
N LEU A 164 12.85 -13.44 6.33
CA LEU A 164 14.30 -13.38 6.45
C LEU A 164 14.98 -14.56 5.73
N ALA A 165 14.41 -15.77 5.77
CA ALA A 165 14.91 -16.90 4.99
C ALA A 165 14.84 -16.62 3.48
N ALA A 166 13.74 -16.01 3.02
CA ALA A 166 13.58 -15.56 1.64
C ALA A 166 14.56 -14.42 1.25
N CYS A 167 14.90 -13.52 2.19
CA CYS A 167 15.84 -12.42 1.95
C CYS A 167 17.32 -12.84 1.95
N PHE A 168 17.69 -13.96 2.57
CA PHE A 168 19.10 -14.36 2.73
C PHE A 168 19.55 -15.58 1.91
N LEU A 169 18.67 -16.25 1.15
CA LEU A 169 19.01 -17.44 0.35
C LEU A 169 19.87 -18.46 1.14
N LEU A 170 19.62 -18.63 2.44
CA LEU A 170 20.37 -19.58 3.26
C LEU A 170 19.71 -20.97 3.17
N PRO A 171 20.48 -22.05 2.91
CA PRO A 171 19.92 -23.39 2.84
C PRO A 171 19.42 -23.89 4.22
N PRO A 172 18.48 -24.85 4.27
CA PRO A 172 17.65 -25.15 5.45
C PRO A 172 18.35 -25.87 6.62
N SER A 173 19.68 -25.88 6.70
CA SER A 173 20.41 -26.75 7.65
C SER A 173 20.95 -26.06 8.91
N ALA A 174 20.67 -24.78 9.13
CA ALA A 174 21.16 -24.05 10.32
C ALA A 174 20.10 -23.80 11.41
N ALA A 175 18.84 -24.21 11.21
CA ALA A 175 17.75 -24.00 12.18
C ALA A 175 17.59 -25.12 13.23
N ALA A 176 18.36 -26.20 13.13
CA ALA A 176 18.20 -27.40 13.96
C ALA A 176 19.03 -27.42 15.26
N ALA A 177 19.65 -26.30 15.67
CA ALA A 177 20.57 -26.28 16.82
C ALA A 177 20.03 -25.58 18.08
N ALA A 178 18.76 -25.18 18.13
CA ALA A 178 18.18 -24.52 19.31
C ALA A 178 16.90 -25.22 19.78
N GLY A 179 17.06 -26.46 20.26
CA GLY A 179 16.01 -27.22 20.93
C GLY A 179 16.24 -27.32 22.44
N LEU A 180 15.19 -26.95 23.18
CA LEU A 180 14.69 -27.49 24.46
C LEU A 180 15.42 -27.18 25.79
N SER A 181 14.70 -26.53 26.69
CA SER A 181 14.37 -27.09 28.01
C SER A 181 13.09 -26.43 28.57
N GLU A 182 11.99 -27.19 28.63
CA GLU A 182 10.81 -26.88 29.44
C GLU A 182 11.07 -27.40 30.87
N ASP A 183 10.76 -26.59 31.87
CA ASP A 183 10.58 -27.08 33.25
C ASP A 183 9.40 -26.36 33.87
N GLY A 184 8.46 -27.13 34.42
CA GLY A 184 7.12 -26.70 34.76
C GLY A 184 6.93 -26.19 36.19
N GLN A 185 5.83 -25.48 36.42
CA GLN A 185 5.20 -25.48 37.75
C GLN A 185 3.70 -25.18 37.71
N GLN A 186 2.99 -25.93 38.55
CA GLN A 186 1.57 -26.23 38.54
C GLN A 186 0.65 -25.10 39.05
N ILE A 187 -0.58 -25.09 38.51
CA ILE A 187 -1.75 -24.33 38.96
C ILE A 187 -2.51 -25.15 40.03
N PRO A 188 -2.93 -24.57 41.17
CA PRO A 188 -3.99 -25.16 41.98
C PRO A 188 -5.34 -24.50 41.69
N THR A 189 -6.28 -25.35 41.29
CA THR A 189 -7.72 -25.12 41.17
C THR A 189 -8.41 -25.26 42.53
N SER A 190 -9.14 -24.25 43.00
CA SER A 190 -10.34 -24.44 43.86
C SER A 190 -11.08 -23.11 44.11
N CYS A 191 -12.35 -23.04 43.69
CA CYS A 191 -13.33 -22.06 44.17
C CYS A 191 -14.08 -22.63 45.40
N PRO A 192 -14.51 -21.80 46.37
CA PRO A 192 -15.55 -22.17 47.32
C PRO A 192 -16.94 -21.63 46.91
N PRO A 193 -18.04 -22.22 47.42
CA PRO A 193 -19.39 -22.03 46.90
C PRO A 193 -20.15 -20.86 47.55
N ASN A 194 -21.12 -20.34 46.81
CA ASN A 194 -22.17 -19.45 47.28
C ASN A 194 -23.00 -20.09 48.40
N THR A 195 -23.21 -19.36 49.49
CA THR A 195 -24.36 -19.54 50.37
C THR A 195 -25.08 -18.21 50.54
N SER A 196 -26.35 -18.21 50.15
CA SER A 196 -27.31 -17.14 50.36
C SER A 196 -27.77 -17.12 51.81
N SER A 197 -27.85 -15.94 52.44
CA SER A 197 -28.80 -15.69 53.52
C SER A 197 -29.14 -14.21 53.62
N SER A 198 -30.40 -13.92 53.36
CA SER A 198 -31.12 -12.67 53.51
C SER A 198 -31.16 -12.23 54.97
N HIS A 199 -30.83 -10.99 55.29
CA HIS A 199 -31.41 -10.28 56.44
C HIS A 199 -31.43 -8.77 56.20
N VAL A 200 -32.64 -8.23 56.19
CA VAL A 200 -32.98 -6.81 56.18
C VAL A 200 -32.88 -6.29 57.61
N HIS A 201 -32.11 -5.22 57.82
CA HIS A 201 -32.28 -4.33 58.98
C HIS A 201 -32.09 -2.87 58.55
N HIS A 202 -33.15 -2.08 58.78
CA HIS A 202 -33.10 -0.62 58.80
C HIS A 202 -32.30 -0.16 60.02
N GLY A 203 -31.34 0.75 59.82
CA GLY A 203 -30.62 1.47 60.87
C GLY A 203 -30.16 2.84 60.36
N ILE A 204 -30.52 3.89 61.08
CA ILE A 204 -30.25 5.31 60.80
C ILE A 204 -28.81 5.69 61.21
N GLN A 205 -28.20 6.56 60.38
CA GLN A 205 -26.98 7.41 60.53
C GLN A 205 -25.95 7.10 61.63
N ILE A 206 -24.65 7.07 61.27
CA ILE A 206 -23.61 8.01 61.76
C ILE A 206 -22.54 8.19 60.66
N GLN A 207 -22.19 9.45 60.40
CA GLN A 207 -21.10 9.87 59.54
C GLN A 207 -19.79 9.75 60.33
N ASP A 208 -18.94 8.79 59.97
CA ASP A 208 -17.59 8.69 60.51
C ASP A 208 -16.57 9.02 59.41
N THR A 209 -16.09 10.25 59.47
CA THR A 209 -14.90 10.72 58.77
C THR A 209 -13.69 10.05 59.38
N THR A 210 -13.07 9.09 58.68
CA THR A 210 -11.61 8.82 58.67
C THR A 210 -11.35 7.51 57.91
N GLY A 211 -11.07 7.63 56.62
CA GLY A 211 -10.66 6.53 55.77
C GLY A 211 -10.06 7.07 54.49
N THR A 212 -8.73 7.15 54.45
CA THR A 212 -7.91 7.48 53.29
C THR A 212 -8.37 6.71 52.04
N PRO A 213 -8.71 7.38 50.92
CA PRO A 213 -8.85 6.70 49.64
C PRO A 213 -7.45 6.49 49.06
N THR A 214 -6.76 5.43 49.46
CA THR A 214 -5.58 4.96 48.74
C THR A 214 -6.02 4.24 47.47
N ASP A 215 -5.67 4.86 46.33
CA ASP A 215 -5.36 4.23 45.06
C ASP A 215 -6.49 3.59 44.24
N ALA A 216 -7.58 4.33 44.04
CA ALA A 216 -8.24 4.29 42.73
C ALA A 216 -7.51 5.27 41.80
N LEU A 217 -6.37 4.85 41.24
CA LEU A 217 -5.66 5.59 40.20
C LEU A 217 -6.69 5.94 39.11
N THR A 218 -6.90 7.24 38.92
CA THR A 218 -7.74 7.81 37.88
C THR A 218 -7.23 7.35 36.51
N ALA A 219 -7.77 6.25 36.00
CA ALA A 219 -7.62 5.87 34.60
C ALA A 219 -8.38 6.92 33.78
N GLY A 220 -7.70 8.01 33.45
CA GLY A 220 -8.24 9.04 32.57
C GLY A 220 -8.51 8.45 31.20
N ASP A 221 -9.44 9.05 30.45
CA ASP A 221 -9.87 8.52 29.15
C ASP A 221 -8.69 8.28 28.20
N PRO A 222 -8.67 7.19 27.42
CA PRO A 222 -7.59 6.92 26.47
C PRO A 222 -7.32 8.09 25.52
N VAL A 223 -6.08 8.23 25.00
CA VAL A 223 -5.79 9.29 24.01
C VAL A 223 -6.53 9.04 22.71
N THR A 224 -6.74 10.04 21.85
CA THR A 224 -7.48 9.80 20.60
C THR A 224 -6.72 8.87 19.64
N ARG A 225 -7.44 8.00 18.90
CA ARG A 225 -6.85 6.99 18.00
C ARG A 225 -6.86 7.40 16.52
N TRP A 226 -7.44 8.57 16.20
CA TRP A 226 -7.56 9.04 14.82
C TRP A 226 -6.22 9.12 14.05
N PRO A 227 -5.07 9.51 14.65
CA PRO A 227 -3.81 9.58 13.91
C PRO A 227 -3.36 8.22 13.38
N LEU A 228 -3.53 7.16 14.19
CA LEU A 228 -3.21 5.79 13.77
C LEU A 228 -4.15 5.32 12.65
N PHE A 229 -5.45 5.60 12.74
CA PHE A 229 -6.39 5.26 11.66
C PHE A 229 -6.14 6.04 10.37
N ALA A 230 -5.71 7.30 10.47
CA ALA A 230 -5.31 8.08 9.30
C ALA A 230 -4.09 7.45 8.61
N TYR A 231 -3.10 7.01 9.38
CA TYR A 231 -1.96 6.25 8.88
C TYR A 231 -2.38 4.95 8.20
N LEU A 232 -3.21 4.13 8.86
CA LEU A 232 -3.70 2.86 8.30
C LEU A 232 -4.48 3.07 6.99
N ALA A 233 -5.32 4.11 6.92
CA ALA A 233 -6.03 4.48 5.71
C ALA A 233 -5.07 4.92 4.58
N GLY A 234 -4.04 5.72 4.90
CA GLY A 234 -3.02 6.13 3.93
C GLY A 234 -2.20 4.95 3.41
N ALA A 235 -1.83 3.99 4.28
CA ALA A 235 -1.15 2.76 3.89
C ALA A 235 -2.01 1.90 2.97
N MET A 236 -3.28 1.66 3.32
CA MET A 236 -4.22 0.94 2.46
C MET A 236 -4.41 1.63 1.11
N ALA A 237 -4.55 2.96 1.08
CA ALA A 237 -4.69 3.72 -0.15
C ALA A 237 -3.46 3.58 -1.07
N CYS A 238 -2.25 3.69 -0.50
CA CYS A 238 -1.00 3.51 -1.24
C CYS A 238 -0.89 2.10 -1.84
N LEU A 239 -1.12 1.06 -1.03
CA LEU A 239 -0.97 -0.33 -1.47
C LEU A 239 -2.03 -0.71 -2.52
N LEU A 240 -3.27 -0.28 -2.34
CA LEU A 240 -4.35 -0.56 -3.29
C LEU A 240 -4.13 0.17 -4.62
N THR A 241 -3.79 1.47 -4.58
CA THR A 241 -3.55 2.25 -5.81
C THR A 241 -2.38 1.68 -6.61
N SER A 242 -1.33 1.25 -5.93
CA SER A 242 -0.19 0.58 -6.55
C SER A 242 -0.56 -0.77 -7.18
N SER A 243 -1.27 -1.65 -6.45
CA SER A 243 -1.72 -2.94 -6.98
C SER A 243 -2.63 -2.77 -8.20
N VAL A 244 -3.58 -1.84 -8.15
CA VAL A 244 -4.45 -1.50 -9.29
C VAL A 244 -3.64 -0.96 -10.46
N CYS A 245 -2.65 -0.09 -10.21
CA CYS A 245 -1.77 0.44 -11.24
C CYS A 245 -1.07 -0.68 -12.00
N HIS A 246 -0.32 -1.55 -11.30
CA HIS A 246 0.40 -2.66 -11.93
C HIS A 246 -0.53 -3.68 -12.60
N LEU A 247 -1.76 -3.83 -12.11
CA LEU A 247 -2.74 -4.70 -12.75
C LEU A 247 -3.18 -4.14 -14.11
N ILE A 248 -3.50 -2.84 -14.20
CA ILE A 248 -4.12 -2.24 -15.40
C ILE A 248 -3.16 -1.44 -16.30
N LEU A 249 -1.90 -1.30 -15.91
CA LEU A 249 -0.86 -0.55 -16.63
C LEU A 249 -0.76 -0.94 -18.11
N CYS A 250 -0.92 -2.22 -18.43
CA CYS A 250 -0.75 -2.71 -19.79
C CYS A 250 -1.91 -2.38 -20.74
N HIS A 251 -3.06 -1.90 -20.25
CA HIS A 251 -4.27 -1.79 -21.07
C HIS A 251 -4.17 -0.72 -22.17
N SER A 252 -3.67 0.47 -21.83
CA SER A 252 -3.53 1.59 -22.76
C SER A 252 -2.59 2.65 -22.18
N GLU A 253 -1.93 3.42 -23.06
CA GLU A 253 -1.07 4.54 -22.66
C GLU A 253 -1.80 5.54 -21.73
N ARG A 254 -3.08 5.82 -22.00
CA ARG A 254 -3.89 6.73 -21.18
C ARG A 254 -4.12 6.19 -19.77
N LEU A 255 -4.44 4.91 -19.62
CA LEU A 255 -4.62 4.35 -18.28
C LEU A 255 -3.29 4.26 -17.55
N ALA A 256 -2.21 3.82 -18.21
CA ALA A 256 -0.89 3.81 -17.63
C ALA A 256 -0.48 5.18 -17.10
N TYR A 257 -0.73 6.22 -17.89
CA TYR A 257 -0.53 7.62 -17.51
C TYR A 257 -1.30 8.01 -16.24
N ILE A 258 -2.58 7.64 -16.13
CA ILE A 258 -3.43 8.02 -14.98
C ILE A 258 -3.02 7.22 -13.74
N THR A 259 -2.84 5.92 -13.87
CA THR A 259 -2.63 5.03 -12.72
C THR A 259 -1.25 5.20 -12.11
N LEU A 260 -0.22 5.43 -12.92
CA LEU A 260 1.13 5.70 -12.41
C LEU A 260 1.17 6.99 -11.57
N ARG A 261 0.35 7.99 -11.92
CA ARG A 261 0.20 9.23 -11.14
C ARG A 261 -0.55 9.01 -9.84
N LEU A 262 -1.60 8.20 -9.87
CA LEU A 262 -2.33 7.83 -8.65
C LEU A 262 -1.45 7.01 -7.71
N ASP A 263 -0.60 6.14 -8.24
CA ASP A 263 0.39 5.39 -7.47
C ASP A 263 1.39 6.32 -6.75
N TYR A 264 1.95 7.32 -7.46
CA TYR A 264 2.78 8.35 -6.84
C TYR A 264 2.04 9.19 -5.79
N ALA A 265 0.77 9.52 -6.01
CA ALA A 265 -0.05 10.18 -5.00
C ALA A 265 -0.30 9.29 -3.78
N GLY A 266 -0.40 7.97 -3.97
CA GLY A 266 -0.46 6.97 -2.91
C GLY A 266 0.77 7.02 -2.00
N ILE A 267 1.97 7.07 -2.58
CA ILE A 267 3.24 7.21 -1.83
C ILE A 267 3.23 8.49 -0.99
N ALA A 268 2.78 9.61 -1.57
CA ALA A 268 2.65 10.88 -0.85
C ALA A 268 1.70 10.75 0.35
N ALA A 269 0.54 10.13 0.15
CA ALA A 269 -0.46 9.93 1.20
C ALA A 269 0.04 9.04 2.34
N LEU A 270 0.75 7.94 2.02
CA LEU A 270 1.38 7.08 3.02
C LEU A 270 2.40 7.86 3.86
N ILE A 271 3.29 8.60 3.23
CA ILE A 271 4.30 9.40 3.95
C ILE A 271 3.62 10.42 4.87
N VAL A 272 2.70 11.23 4.36
CA VAL A 272 2.01 12.26 5.16
C VAL A 272 1.30 11.66 6.37
N THR A 273 0.50 10.63 6.14
CA THR A 273 -0.30 10.03 7.21
C THR A 273 0.55 9.26 8.21
N SER A 274 1.71 8.71 7.82
CA SER A 274 2.66 8.09 8.75
C SER A 274 3.24 9.09 9.77
N PHE A 275 3.36 10.36 9.41
CA PHE A 275 3.85 11.40 10.32
C PHE A 275 2.80 11.83 11.35
N TYR A 276 1.52 11.55 11.13
CA TYR A 276 0.46 11.94 12.06
C TYR A 276 0.60 11.26 13.42
N PRO A 277 0.71 9.93 13.57
CA PRO A 277 0.95 9.32 14.88
C PRO A 277 2.29 9.76 15.49
N LEU A 278 3.37 9.80 14.69
CA LEU A 278 4.69 10.27 15.12
C LEU A 278 4.62 11.67 15.74
N SER A 279 4.02 12.64 15.04
CA SER A 279 3.97 14.03 15.49
C SER A 279 2.92 14.24 16.57
N TYR A 280 1.73 13.65 16.42
CA TYR A 280 0.63 13.83 17.36
C TYR A 280 0.96 13.28 18.74
N TYR A 281 1.38 12.01 18.82
CA TYR A 281 1.65 11.36 20.09
C TYR A 281 2.96 11.81 20.71
N THR A 282 4.00 12.13 19.93
CA THR A 282 5.25 12.67 20.50
C THR A 282 5.00 14.01 21.18
N PHE A 283 4.34 14.95 20.50
CA PHE A 283 4.20 16.34 20.95
C PHE A 283 2.83 16.63 21.58
N LEU A 284 2.21 15.62 22.20
CA LEU A 284 0.88 15.75 22.81
C LEU A 284 0.79 16.92 23.81
N CYS A 285 1.87 17.14 24.57
CA CYS A 285 1.99 18.20 25.58
C CYS A 285 2.49 19.54 25.04
N ASN A 286 2.87 19.59 23.76
CA ASN A 286 3.31 20.80 23.09
C ASN A 286 2.54 21.01 21.78
N PRO A 287 1.33 21.60 21.86
CA PRO A 287 0.45 21.75 20.70
C PRO A 287 1.06 22.57 19.55
N SER A 288 2.01 23.46 19.86
CA SER A 288 2.69 24.27 18.84
C SER A 288 3.61 23.42 17.97
N LEU A 289 4.46 22.58 18.58
CA LEU A 289 5.32 21.64 17.85
C LEU A 289 4.50 20.59 17.11
N GLN A 290 3.43 20.09 17.73
CA GLN A 290 2.51 19.15 17.12
C GLN A 290 1.94 19.69 15.80
N ARG A 291 1.37 20.90 15.83
CA ARG A 291 0.80 21.55 14.64
C ARG A 291 1.87 21.90 13.60
N LEU A 292 3.06 22.30 14.04
CA LEU A 292 4.17 22.62 13.14
C LEU A 292 4.56 21.39 12.29
N TYR A 293 4.92 20.27 12.93
CA TYR A 293 5.36 19.08 12.21
C TYR A 293 4.26 18.50 11.31
N MET A 294 3.02 18.43 11.81
CA MET A 294 1.88 17.94 11.03
C MET A 294 1.54 18.88 9.87
N GLY A 295 1.53 20.19 10.09
CA GLY A 295 1.26 21.17 9.04
C GLY A 295 2.33 21.16 7.95
N THR A 296 3.60 21.09 8.33
CA THR A 296 4.72 21.04 7.38
C THR A 296 4.66 19.79 6.52
N ILE A 297 4.49 18.60 7.09
CA ILE A 297 4.45 17.37 6.29
C ILE A 297 3.22 17.33 5.38
N THR A 298 2.04 17.79 5.84
CA THR A 298 0.85 17.85 5.00
C THR A 298 1.03 18.84 3.84
N ALA A 299 1.67 19.99 4.07
CA ALA A 299 1.96 20.96 3.02
C ALA A 299 2.97 20.40 1.99
N LEU A 300 4.04 19.75 2.45
CA LEU A 300 5.01 19.09 1.59
C LEU A 300 4.37 17.96 0.77
N GLY A 301 3.50 17.16 1.38
CA GLY A 301 2.77 16.10 0.70
C GLY A 301 1.79 16.62 -0.33
N ALA A 302 1.06 17.70 -0.02
CA ALA A 302 0.17 18.35 -0.99
C ALA A 302 0.96 18.90 -2.19
N ALA A 303 2.14 19.49 -1.94
CA ALA A 303 3.04 19.94 -3.00
C ALA A 303 3.54 18.76 -3.85
N ALA A 304 4.01 17.67 -3.21
CA ALA A 304 4.49 16.47 -3.90
C ALA A 304 3.39 15.79 -4.72
N ALA A 305 2.17 15.69 -4.18
CA ALA A 305 1.01 15.18 -4.91
C ALA A 305 0.66 16.08 -6.11
N THR A 306 0.67 17.40 -5.93
CA THR A 306 0.42 18.35 -7.03
C THR A 306 1.45 18.20 -8.15
N VAL A 307 2.74 18.15 -7.81
CA VAL A 307 3.84 17.90 -8.77
C VAL A 307 3.68 16.53 -9.45
N SER A 308 3.14 15.53 -8.75
CA SER A 308 2.93 14.19 -9.30
C SER A 308 1.72 14.10 -10.23
N LEU A 309 0.66 14.86 -9.95
CA LEU A 309 -0.59 14.83 -10.71
C LEU A 309 -0.58 15.79 -11.91
N VAL A 310 0.16 16.89 -11.83
CA VAL A 310 0.18 17.92 -12.88
C VAL A 310 1.05 17.48 -14.08
N PRO A 311 0.53 17.49 -15.32
CA PRO A 311 1.25 17.02 -16.51
C PRO A 311 2.59 17.72 -16.75
N ALA A 312 2.69 19.03 -16.46
CA ALA A 312 3.88 19.83 -16.70
C ALA A 312 5.13 19.35 -15.94
N PHE A 313 4.93 18.70 -14.79
CA PHE A 313 6.03 18.21 -13.94
C PHE A 313 6.43 16.75 -14.22
N GLN A 314 5.88 16.16 -15.28
CA GLN A 314 6.06 14.74 -15.61
C GLN A 314 7.00 14.52 -16.80
N ALA A 315 7.67 15.59 -17.27
CA ALA A 315 8.75 15.47 -18.23
C ALA A 315 9.81 14.48 -17.70
N PRO A 316 10.38 13.60 -18.55
CA PRO A 316 11.42 12.65 -18.16
C PRO A 316 12.60 13.29 -17.40
N GLU A 317 12.91 14.53 -17.73
CA GLU A 317 13.95 15.36 -17.12
C GLU A 317 13.68 15.68 -15.63
N LEU A 318 12.41 15.66 -15.20
CA LEU A 318 11.98 15.98 -13.83
C LEU A 318 11.79 14.74 -12.95
N ARG A 319 12.02 13.52 -13.49
CA ARG A 319 12.04 12.28 -12.68
C ARG A 319 12.97 12.35 -11.46
N PRO A 320 14.24 12.80 -11.57
CA PRO A 320 15.12 12.90 -10.39
C PRO A 320 14.61 13.92 -9.37
N LEU A 321 14.00 15.02 -9.81
CA LEU A 321 13.39 16.00 -8.92
C LEU A 321 12.25 15.37 -8.11
N ARG A 322 11.36 14.61 -8.77
CA ARG A 322 10.25 13.93 -8.08
C ARG A 322 10.75 12.88 -7.09
N ALA A 323 11.74 12.06 -7.47
CA ALA A 323 12.35 11.09 -6.58
C ALA A 323 13.02 11.76 -5.37
N ALA A 324 13.72 12.88 -5.59
CA ALA A 324 14.32 13.67 -4.52
C ALA A 324 13.26 14.27 -3.60
N LEU A 325 12.13 14.79 -4.12
CA LEU A 325 11.04 15.32 -3.30
C LEU A 325 10.47 14.26 -2.35
N PHE A 326 10.16 13.06 -2.84
CA PHE A 326 9.69 11.97 -1.98
C PHE A 326 10.73 11.51 -0.96
N SER A 327 11.99 11.41 -1.39
CA SER A 327 13.10 11.00 -0.53
C SER A 327 13.33 12.02 0.60
N CYS A 328 13.35 13.32 0.28
CA CYS A 328 13.49 14.40 1.26
C CYS A 328 12.30 14.45 2.21
N MET A 329 11.08 14.25 1.68
CA MET A 329 9.87 14.21 2.51
C MET A 329 9.91 13.06 3.51
N GLY A 330 10.31 11.85 3.10
CA GLY A 330 10.52 10.72 4.02
C GLY A 330 11.66 10.96 5.02
N ALA A 331 12.82 11.44 4.53
CA ALA A 331 13.99 11.70 5.37
C ALA A 331 13.75 12.81 6.41
N SER A 332 12.82 13.73 6.15
CA SER A 332 12.43 14.75 7.13
C SER A 332 11.93 14.18 8.46
N GLY A 333 11.49 12.91 8.47
CA GLY A 333 11.04 12.19 9.67
C GLY A 333 12.14 12.00 10.72
N VAL A 334 13.41 12.04 10.31
CA VAL A 334 14.54 11.99 11.25
C VAL A 334 14.48 13.13 12.27
N VAL A 335 13.99 14.30 11.88
CA VAL A 335 13.93 15.50 12.74
C VAL A 335 12.98 15.31 13.94
N PRO A 336 11.68 15.00 13.77
CA PRO A 336 10.79 14.75 14.90
C PRO A 336 11.18 13.52 15.72
N ILE A 337 11.81 12.49 15.13
CA ILE A 337 12.31 11.32 15.87
C ILE A 337 13.49 11.72 16.78
N ALA A 338 14.44 12.48 16.26
CA ALA A 338 15.55 12.99 17.06
C ALA A 338 15.04 13.90 18.18
N HIS A 339 14.09 14.79 17.88
CA HIS A 339 13.46 15.66 18.87
C HIS A 339 12.73 14.84 19.96
N LYS A 340 12.01 13.78 19.59
CA LYS A 340 11.40 12.82 20.53
C LYS A 340 12.45 12.24 21.47
N LEU A 341 13.57 11.75 20.94
CA LEU A 341 14.63 11.12 21.73
C LEU A 341 15.34 12.10 22.66
N VAL A 342 15.52 13.36 22.25
CA VAL A 342 16.07 14.41 23.12
C VAL A 342 15.13 14.69 24.32
N LEU A 343 13.81 14.75 24.09
CA LEU A 343 12.85 15.05 25.14
C LEU A 343 12.58 13.86 26.08
N TYR A 344 12.51 12.64 25.52
CA TYR A 344 11.95 11.49 26.22
C TYR A 344 12.85 10.24 26.25
N GLY A 345 14.00 10.25 25.57
CA GLY A 345 14.86 9.07 25.41
C GLY A 345 15.43 8.54 26.73
N GLY A 346 15.61 9.39 27.74
CA GLY A 346 16.06 9.00 29.08
C GLY A 346 14.94 8.70 30.08
N THR A 347 13.70 9.09 29.77
CA THR A 347 12.59 9.09 30.75
C THR A 347 11.45 8.15 30.39
N ALA A 348 11.19 7.92 29.09
CA ALA A 348 10.08 7.11 28.63
C ALA A 348 10.54 5.95 27.76
N LYS A 349 10.34 4.71 28.24
CA LYS A 349 10.67 3.48 27.50
C LYS A 349 9.91 3.39 26.16
N GLY A 350 8.65 3.85 26.12
CA GLY A 350 7.84 3.88 24.90
C GLY A 350 8.38 4.80 23.82
N ALA A 351 9.07 5.89 24.20
CA ALA A 351 9.71 6.79 23.23
C ALA A 351 10.90 6.11 22.51
N VAL A 352 11.70 5.34 23.26
CA VAL A 352 12.83 4.58 22.71
C VAL A 352 12.34 3.39 21.88
N ALA A 353 11.33 2.65 22.36
CA ALA A 353 10.76 1.51 21.64
C ALA A 353 10.13 1.94 20.30
N SER A 354 9.31 2.99 20.30
CA SER A 354 8.75 3.54 19.05
C SER A 354 9.85 4.04 18.10
N ALA A 355 10.90 4.69 18.62
CA ALA A 355 12.05 5.13 17.80
C ALA A 355 12.81 3.96 17.16
N ALA A 356 12.94 2.82 17.84
CA ALA A 356 13.58 1.64 17.27
C ALA A 356 12.81 1.09 16.06
N TYR A 357 11.47 1.03 16.16
CA TYR A 357 10.62 0.62 15.03
C TYR A 357 10.64 1.62 13.88
N GLU A 358 10.69 2.93 14.17
CA GLU A 358 10.84 3.96 13.13
C GLU A 358 12.22 3.92 12.45
N ALA A 359 13.28 3.62 13.21
CA ALA A 359 14.61 3.40 12.65
C ALA A 359 14.63 2.16 11.74
N LEU A 360 13.97 1.07 12.15
CA LEU A 360 13.77 -0.12 11.31
C LEU A 360 12.99 0.21 10.03
N MET A 361 11.88 0.96 10.14
CA MET A 361 11.13 1.45 8.98
C MET A 361 12.04 2.26 8.04
N GLY A 362 12.80 3.22 8.57
CA GLY A 362 13.72 4.05 7.80
C GLY A 362 14.79 3.23 7.08
N ALA A 363 15.35 2.22 7.72
CA ALA A 363 16.30 1.30 7.12
C ALA A 363 15.68 0.46 5.99
N LEU A 364 14.46 -0.06 6.19
CA LEU A 364 13.74 -0.84 5.17
C LEU A 364 13.40 0.01 3.94
N TYR A 365 12.85 1.21 4.13
CA TYR A 365 12.59 2.12 3.01
C TYR A 365 13.88 2.54 2.30
N GLY A 366 14.93 2.87 3.05
CA GLY A 366 16.23 3.23 2.49
C GLY A 366 16.82 2.10 1.63
N LEU A 367 16.79 0.86 2.14
CA LEU A 367 17.23 -0.32 1.39
C LEU A 367 16.37 -0.53 0.13
N GLY A 368 15.05 -0.41 0.24
CA GLY A 368 14.15 -0.48 -0.90
C GLY A 368 14.48 0.53 -1.99
N VAL A 369 14.71 1.80 -1.64
CA VAL A 369 15.10 2.86 -2.58
C VAL A 369 16.43 2.53 -3.26
N VAL A 370 17.42 2.04 -2.50
CA VAL A 370 18.73 1.66 -3.05
C VAL A 370 18.59 0.51 -4.04
N VAL A 371 17.85 -0.55 -3.68
CA VAL A 371 17.60 -1.71 -4.55
C VAL A 371 16.88 -1.30 -5.83
N TYR A 372 15.80 -0.52 -5.69
CA TYR A 372 15.01 0.02 -6.80
C TYR A 372 15.86 0.88 -7.76
N ALA A 373 16.61 1.84 -7.22
CA ALA A 373 17.43 2.73 -8.02
C ALA A 373 18.60 2.01 -8.70
N ALA A 374 19.19 1.02 -8.02
CA ALA A 374 20.31 0.23 -8.57
C ALA A 374 19.86 -0.77 -9.64
N ARG A 375 18.56 -1.13 -9.70
CA ARG A 375 17.98 -2.17 -10.56
C ARG A 375 18.63 -3.54 -10.33
N VAL A 376 18.91 -3.86 -9.06
CA VAL A 376 19.56 -5.10 -8.65
C VAL A 376 18.49 -6.03 -8.06
N PRO A 377 18.51 -7.35 -8.35
CA PRO A 377 19.58 -8.12 -9.01
C PRO A 377 19.47 -8.25 -10.54
N GLU A 378 18.41 -7.76 -11.17
CA GLU A 378 18.19 -7.95 -12.61
C GLU A 378 19.31 -7.35 -13.48
N ARG A 379 19.95 -6.27 -13.02
CA ARG A 379 21.13 -5.70 -13.69
C ARG A 379 22.35 -6.62 -13.69
N TRP A 380 22.49 -7.48 -12.68
CA TRP A 380 23.61 -8.43 -12.60
C TRP A 380 23.39 -9.68 -13.45
N ALA A 381 22.14 -10.09 -13.65
CA ALA A 381 21.79 -11.18 -14.55
C ALA A 381 20.50 -10.87 -15.34
N PRO A 382 20.62 -10.08 -16.43
CA PRO A 382 19.48 -9.72 -17.27
C PRO A 382 18.76 -10.95 -17.81
N GLY A 383 17.42 -10.91 -17.84
CA GLY A 383 16.58 -12.04 -18.26
C GLY A 383 16.34 -13.12 -17.19
N ARG A 384 17.14 -13.19 -16.11
CA ARG A 384 16.94 -14.22 -15.06
C ARG A 384 15.84 -13.87 -14.06
N PHE A 385 15.59 -12.58 -13.88
CA PHE A 385 14.65 -12.06 -12.89
C PHE A 385 13.37 -11.51 -13.54
N ASP A 386 13.03 -11.98 -14.75
CA ASP A 386 11.90 -11.45 -15.51
C ASP A 386 10.54 -11.65 -14.84
N LEU A 387 10.41 -12.70 -14.02
CA LEU A 387 9.17 -13.04 -13.31
C LEU A 387 9.26 -12.85 -11.80
N VAL A 388 10.42 -13.12 -11.19
CA VAL A 388 10.58 -13.18 -9.73
C VAL A 388 11.90 -12.54 -9.31
N GLY A 389 11.85 -11.73 -8.26
CA GLY A 389 13.00 -11.22 -7.54
C GLY A 389 13.67 -9.98 -8.14
N HIS A 390 13.07 -9.34 -9.15
CA HIS A 390 13.61 -8.08 -9.67
C HIS A 390 13.38 -6.91 -8.69
N SER A 391 14.17 -5.86 -8.84
CA SER A 391 14.28 -4.75 -7.89
C SER A 391 12.93 -4.10 -7.51
N HIS A 392 12.02 -3.93 -8.48
CA HIS A 392 10.69 -3.37 -8.24
C HIS A 392 9.84 -4.24 -7.31
N GLN A 393 9.90 -5.57 -7.45
CA GLN A 393 9.20 -6.50 -6.55
C GLN A 393 9.79 -6.42 -5.14
N LEU A 394 11.12 -6.39 -5.04
CA LEU A 394 11.81 -6.25 -3.75
C LEU A 394 11.45 -4.91 -3.08
N PHE A 395 11.38 -3.83 -3.85
CA PHE A 395 10.94 -2.53 -3.37
C PHE A 395 9.53 -2.60 -2.76
N HIS A 396 8.57 -3.25 -3.42
CA HIS A 396 7.23 -3.44 -2.87
C HIS A 396 7.24 -4.19 -1.53
N LEU A 397 8.05 -5.24 -1.42
CA LEU A 397 8.21 -5.99 -0.16
C LEU A 397 8.78 -5.11 0.95
N PHE A 398 9.80 -4.30 0.66
CA PHE A 398 10.35 -3.34 1.62
C PHE A 398 9.34 -2.27 2.03
N VAL A 399 8.48 -1.83 1.12
CA VAL A 399 7.42 -0.86 1.43
C VAL A 399 6.42 -1.46 2.43
N VAL A 400 5.94 -2.69 2.19
CA VAL A 400 5.01 -3.38 3.09
C VAL A 400 5.66 -3.64 4.46
N ALA A 401 6.91 -4.11 4.49
CA ALA A 401 7.63 -4.38 5.72
C ALA A 401 7.92 -3.09 6.52
N GLY A 402 8.31 -2.01 5.84
CA GLY A 402 8.54 -0.70 6.46
C GLY A 402 7.25 -0.13 7.05
N ALA A 403 6.15 -0.19 6.31
CA ALA A 403 4.84 0.19 6.81
C ALA A 403 4.48 -0.66 8.04
N TYR A 404 4.65 -1.98 8.01
CA TYR A 404 4.36 -2.83 9.16
C TYR A 404 5.19 -2.46 10.40
N ALA A 405 6.48 -2.16 10.25
CA ALA A 405 7.31 -1.64 11.34
C ALA A 405 6.76 -0.32 11.90
N HIS A 406 6.26 0.57 11.05
CA HIS A 406 5.61 1.81 11.48
C HIS A 406 4.30 1.59 12.23
N TYR A 407 3.51 0.58 11.84
CA TYR A 407 2.33 0.17 12.60
C TYR A 407 2.70 -0.23 14.04
N LEU A 408 3.77 -1.01 14.21
CA LEU A 408 4.27 -1.39 15.53
C LEU A 408 4.72 -0.15 16.35
N ALA A 409 5.38 0.83 15.72
CA ALA A 409 5.68 2.10 16.36
C ALA A 409 4.39 2.82 16.83
N GLY A 410 3.34 2.83 15.99
CA GLY A 410 2.02 3.36 16.32
C GLY A 410 1.37 2.69 17.53
N VAL A 411 1.49 1.36 17.65
CA VAL A 411 1.03 0.61 18.82
C VAL A 411 1.82 0.97 20.07
N GLU A 412 3.14 1.13 19.98
CA GLU A 412 3.96 1.61 21.10
C GLU A 412 3.62 3.03 21.53
N TYR A 413 3.27 3.91 20.59
CA TYR A 413 2.77 5.24 20.91
C TYR A 413 1.49 5.22 21.73
N LEU A 414 0.53 4.37 21.36
CA LEU A 414 -0.72 4.24 22.11
C LEU A 414 -0.48 3.69 23.52
N LYS A 415 0.32 2.62 23.66
CA LYS A 415 0.70 2.04 24.96
C LYS A 415 1.34 3.07 25.87
N TRP A 416 2.25 3.88 25.31
CA TRP A 416 2.92 4.92 26.06
C TRP A 416 1.96 6.04 26.47
N ARG A 417 1.19 6.60 25.52
CA ARG A 417 0.38 7.80 25.77
C ARG A 417 -0.95 7.55 26.46
N ASP A 418 -1.44 6.32 26.48
CA ASP A 418 -2.60 5.95 27.31
C ASP A 418 -2.25 5.96 28.81
N VAL A 419 -0.97 5.76 29.16
CA VAL A 419 -0.48 5.85 30.54
C VAL A 419 0.05 7.26 30.82
N ASP A 420 0.95 7.76 29.97
CA ASP A 420 1.65 9.04 30.14
C ASP A 420 1.19 10.06 29.09
N LYS A 421 0.04 10.70 29.34
CA LYS A 421 -0.48 11.74 28.44
C LYS A 421 0.45 12.95 28.39
N CYS A 422 0.78 13.47 29.57
CA CYS A 422 1.70 14.54 29.93
C CYS A 422 2.07 14.36 31.39
#